data_AF-A0A1K1LCK5-F1
#
_entry.id   AF-A0A1K1LCK5-F1
#
_cell.length_a   1.000
_cell.length_b   1.000
_cell.length_c   1.000
_cell.angle_alpha   90.00
_cell.angle_beta   90.00
_cell.angle_gamma   90.00
#
_symmetry.space_group_name_H-M   'P 1'
#
loop_
_entity.id
_entity.type
_entity.pdbx_description
1 polymer ?
#
loop_
_entity_poly.entity_id
_entity_poly.type
_entity_poly.pdbx_seq_one_letter_code
_entity_poly.pdbx_strand_id
1 'polypeptide(L)'
;MKKILCLIVLMFMASACARQPVTVPPADGAGRWQAFVARSEAIKEAPYLLNASLRFGTEGDTRRVTALLWGNDSRSLRMDVMAGIGAVVAKIWESGDEFLVYSPTENRAFFHQGSNKPLLRVGVPVPFALDQLAALLNGRLVTVFGDRYSDSRALANGHVGFTLSSATGGLLEIDAQGQAVAWQENGRRGWSMTIAYDDAGLPRRLSLRHPDGQTAVLLVKERQAPAPFNNAQLSLLLPDSTPVLPLERYTVPQQ
;
A
#
# COMPACT_ATOMS: atom_id res chain seq x y z
N MET A 1 62.37 32.11 44.25
CA MET A 1 62.02 31.18 43.16
C MET A 1 60.61 30.64 43.44
N LYS A 2 59.57 31.37 43.03
CA LYS A 2 58.19 31.19 43.53
C LYS A 2 57.14 31.52 42.46
N LYS A 3 57.48 31.37 41.17
CA LYS A 3 56.65 31.83 40.04
C LYS A 3 56.50 30.85 38.86
N ILE A 4 56.98 29.60 38.97
CA ILE A 4 56.94 28.61 37.85
C ILE A 4 56.13 27.35 38.21
N LEU A 5 55.40 27.37 39.33
CA LEU A 5 54.58 26.24 39.79
C LEU A 5 53.10 26.66 39.94
N CYS A 6 52.54 27.30 38.92
CA CYS A 6 51.10 27.63 38.87
C CYS A 6 50.48 27.46 37.48
N LEU A 7 51.24 27.00 36.48
CA LEU A 7 50.79 26.99 35.08
C LEU A 7 50.48 25.60 34.49
N ILE A 8 50.53 24.52 35.30
CA ILE A 8 50.31 23.14 34.81
C ILE A 8 49.03 22.51 35.40
N VAL A 9 48.36 23.16 36.36
CA VAL A 9 47.15 22.62 37.02
C VAL A 9 45.84 23.16 36.43
N LEU A 10 45.89 24.15 35.53
CA LEU A 10 44.72 24.81 34.93
C LEU A 10 44.36 24.34 33.51
N MET A 11 44.93 23.22 33.04
CA MET A 11 44.70 22.69 31.69
C MET A 11 43.90 21.37 31.67
N PHE A 12 43.13 21.09 32.74
CA PHE A 12 42.29 19.89 32.88
C PHE A 12 40.78 20.19 33.01
N MET A 13 40.32 21.38 32.62
CA MET A 13 38.89 21.74 32.62
C MET A 13 38.36 22.16 31.24
N ALA A 14 38.72 21.40 30.20
CA ALA A 14 38.06 21.44 28.91
C ALA A 14 37.57 20.05 28.50
N SER A 15 36.90 19.35 29.43
CA SER A 15 36.04 18.22 29.07
C SER A 15 34.78 18.80 28.46
N ALA A 16 34.83 19.06 27.16
CA ALA A 16 33.65 19.24 26.35
C ALA A 16 32.70 18.06 26.66
N CYS A 17 31.49 18.35 27.13
CA CYS A 17 30.38 17.43 27.04
C CYS A 17 30.05 17.24 25.56
N ALA A 18 30.89 16.46 24.86
CA ALA A 18 30.49 15.82 23.63
C ALA A 18 29.28 14.97 24.01
N ARG A 19 28.09 15.35 23.52
CA ARG A 19 26.92 14.48 23.54
C ARG A 19 27.40 13.13 23.05
N GLN A 20 27.40 12.12 23.92
CA GLN A 20 27.59 10.75 23.48
C GLN A 20 26.60 10.54 22.33
N PRO A 21 27.04 10.04 21.16
CA PRO A 21 26.08 9.55 20.19
C PRO A 21 25.24 8.55 20.95
N VAL A 22 23.93 8.80 21.02
CA VAL A 22 23.00 7.80 21.53
C VAL A 22 23.16 6.64 20.58
N THR A 23 23.94 5.64 20.98
CA THR A 23 24.04 4.39 20.28
C THR A 23 22.68 3.74 20.45
N VAL A 24 21.77 4.03 19.52
CA VAL A 24 20.55 3.27 19.37
C VAL A 24 21.02 1.82 19.24
N PRO A 25 20.62 0.91 20.15
CA PRO A 25 20.96 -0.50 20.01
C PRO A 25 20.65 -0.92 18.58
N PRO A 26 21.48 -1.74 17.91
CA PRO A 26 21.16 -2.24 16.59
C PRO A 26 19.73 -2.78 16.67
N ALA A 27 18.81 -2.15 15.95
CA ALA A 27 17.45 -2.64 15.93
C ALA A 27 17.52 -4.07 15.39
N ASP A 28 16.94 -5.02 16.11
CA ASP A 28 16.94 -6.44 15.71
C ASP A 28 16.16 -6.60 14.40
N GLY A 29 16.86 -6.37 13.28
CA GLY A 29 16.27 -6.38 11.95
C GLY A 29 15.79 -7.77 11.57
N ALA A 30 16.56 -8.81 11.91
CA ALA A 30 16.18 -10.20 11.61
C ALA A 30 14.91 -10.60 12.36
N GLY A 31 14.84 -10.32 13.68
CA GLY A 31 13.65 -10.61 14.47
C GLY A 31 12.40 -9.85 13.99
N ARG A 32 12.55 -8.56 13.64
CA ARG A 32 11.44 -7.76 13.09
C ARG A 32 10.96 -8.25 11.72
N TRP A 33 11.89 -8.63 10.83
CA TRP A 33 11.53 -9.22 9.54
C TRP A 33 10.79 -10.55 9.71
N GLN A 34 11.29 -11.42 10.60
CA GLN A 34 10.63 -12.69 10.90
C GLN A 34 9.21 -12.47 11.46
N ALA A 35 9.04 -11.49 12.36
CA ALA A 35 7.73 -11.13 12.88
C ALA A 35 6.78 -10.61 11.79
N PHE A 36 7.28 -9.80 10.85
CA PHE A 36 6.53 -9.32 9.69
C PHE A 36 6.05 -10.46 8.80
N VAL A 37 6.95 -11.38 8.44
CA VAL A 37 6.61 -12.55 7.61
C VAL A 37 5.58 -13.43 8.33
N ALA A 38 5.86 -13.80 9.58
CA ALA A 38 4.97 -14.65 10.38
C ALA A 38 3.56 -14.05 10.54
N ARG A 39 3.47 -12.73 10.74
CA ARG A 39 2.18 -12.03 10.85
C ARG A 39 1.40 -12.07 9.55
N SER A 40 2.07 -11.87 8.41
CA SER A 40 1.43 -11.97 7.10
C SER A 40 0.99 -13.39 6.77
N GLU A 41 1.79 -14.40 7.13
CA GLU A 41 1.51 -15.82 6.86
C GLU A 41 0.40 -16.39 7.76
N ALA A 42 0.21 -15.81 8.95
CA ALA A 42 -0.89 -16.18 9.84
C ALA A 42 -2.28 -15.85 9.25
N ILE A 43 -2.35 -14.93 8.28
CA ILE A 43 -3.59 -14.56 7.62
C ILE A 43 -3.93 -15.60 6.54
N LYS A 44 -4.95 -16.40 6.81
CA LYS A 44 -5.52 -17.33 5.83
C LYS A 44 -6.39 -16.59 4.83
N GLU A 45 -6.40 -17.06 3.58
CA GLU A 45 -7.40 -16.62 2.61
C GLU A 45 -8.81 -17.02 3.09
N ALA A 46 -9.73 -16.08 3.02
CA ALA A 46 -11.13 -16.28 3.36
C ALA A 46 -11.99 -15.32 2.54
N PRO A 47 -13.28 -15.64 2.31
CA PRO A 47 -14.20 -14.70 1.67
C PRO A 47 -14.30 -13.40 2.44
N TYR A 48 -14.29 -12.29 1.71
CA TYR A 48 -14.32 -10.96 2.30
C TYR A 48 -15.13 -9.99 1.45
N LEU A 49 -15.69 -8.98 2.11
CA LEU A 49 -16.29 -7.81 1.49
C LEU A 49 -15.78 -6.56 2.22
N LEU A 50 -15.13 -5.67 1.49
CA LEU A 50 -14.58 -4.41 2.00
C LEU A 50 -15.38 -3.25 1.44
N ASN A 51 -15.92 -2.42 2.33
CA ASN A 51 -16.45 -1.10 1.97
C ASN A 51 -15.37 -0.06 2.29
N ALA A 52 -14.83 0.58 1.27
CA ALA A 52 -13.76 1.55 1.38
C ALA A 52 -14.15 2.92 0.82
N SER A 53 -13.62 3.97 1.42
CA SER A 53 -13.60 5.30 0.83
C SER A 53 -12.24 5.52 0.19
N LEU A 54 -12.24 6.02 -1.03
CA LEU A 54 -11.03 6.35 -1.76
C LEU A 54 -11.09 7.83 -2.14
N ARG A 55 -10.08 8.59 -1.70
CA ARG A 55 -9.90 9.99 -2.07
C ARG A 55 -8.60 10.11 -2.86
N PHE A 56 -8.64 10.64 -4.07
CA PHE A 56 -7.47 10.71 -4.93
C PHE A 56 -7.51 11.97 -5.82
N GLY A 57 -6.34 12.35 -6.33
CA GLY A 57 -6.17 13.53 -7.18
C GLY A 57 -4.92 14.31 -6.80
N THR A 58 -4.83 15.54 -7.27
CA THR A 58 -3.73 16.44 -6.93
C THR A 58 -3.96 17.05 -5.55
N GLU A 59 -2.91 17.36 -4.81
CA GLU A 59 -3.04 18.08 -3.54
C GLU A 59 -3.83 19.39 -3.73
N GLY A 60 -4.90 19.56 -2.93
CA GLY A 60 -5.84 20.69 -3.07
C GLY A 60 -7.01 20.44 -4.03
N ASP A 61 -6.92 19.47 -4.94
CA ASP A 61 -7.97 19.09 -5.89
C ASP A 61 -8.14 17.57 -5.93
N THR A 62 -8.90 17.06 -4.96
CA THR A 62 -9.13 15.61 -4.83
C THR A 62 -10.60 15.28 -4.98
N ARG A 63 -10.86 14.13 -5.58
CA ARG A 63 -12.18 13.53 -5.72
C ARG A 63 -12.34 12.39 -4.75
N ARG A 64 -13.57 12.10 -4.37
CA ARG A 64 -13.91 11.00 -3.45
C ARG A 64 -14.88 10.04 -4.09
N VAL A 65 -14.57 8.76 -4.01
CA VAL A 65 -15.43 7.64 -4.40
C VAL A 65 -15.55 6.65 -3.26
N THR A 66 -16.58 5.81 -3.33
CA THR A 66 -16.69 4.61 -2.51
C THR A 66 -16.31 3.40 -3.37
N ALA A 67 -15.53 2.48 -2.82
CA ALA A 67 -15.15 1.24 -3.45
C ALA A 67 -15.71 0.07 -2.63
N LEU A 68 -16.42 -0.84 -3.28
CA LEU A 68 -16.83 -2.12 -2.71
C LEU A 68 -15.94 -3.20 -3.34
N LEU A 69 -15.07 -3.84 -2.55
CA LEU A 69 -14.10 -4.83 -3.01
C LEU A 69 -14.39 -6.19 -2.37
N TRP A 70 -14.54 -7.24 -3.18
CA TRP A 70 -14.84 -8.59 -2.68
C TRP A 70 -14.19 -9.70 -3.49
N GLY A 71 -14.08 -10.85 -2.84
CA GLY A 71 -13.51 -12.08 -3.40
C GLY A 71 -13.55 -13.21 -2.37
N ASN A 72 -13.27 -14.42 -2.84
CA ASN A 72 -13.04 -15.57 -1.96
C ASN A 72 -11.56 -15.71 -1.56
N ASP A 73 -10.68 -15.27 -2.45
CA ASP A 73 -9.22 -15.41 -2.42
C ASP A 73 -8.62 -14.37 -3.39
N SER A 74 -7.33 -14.49 -3.74
CA SER A 74 -6.68 -13.64 -4.75
C SER A 74 -6.92 -14.07 -6.21
N ARG A 75 -7.69 -15.12 -6.48
CA ARG A 75 -7.83 -15.69 -7.83
C ARG A 75 -8.87 -14.99 -8.68
N SER A 76 -9.97 -14.54 -8.07
CA SER A 76 -11.02 -13.80 -8.77
C SER A 76 -11.57 -12.72 -7.86
N LEU A 77 -11.44 -11.49 -8.31
CA LEU A 77 -11.65 -10.28 -7.54
C LEU A 77 -12.65 -9.39 -8.24
N ARG A 78 -13.41 -8.68 -7.42
CA ARG A 78 -14.44 -7.76 -7.86
C ARG A 78 -14.30 -6.44 -7.16
N MET A 79 -14.43 -5.37 -7.90
CA MET A 79 -14.55 -4.03 -7.33
C MET A 79 -15.60 -3.20 -8.04
N ASP A 80 -16.54 -2.66 -7.28
CA ASP A 80 -17.47 -1.66 -7.76
C ASP A 80 -17.08 -0.30 -7.20
N VAL A 81 -16.94 0.70 -8.09
CA VAL A 81 -16.61 2.08 -7.74
C VAL A 81 -17.86 2.93 -7.90
N MET A 82 -18.21 3.66 -6.85
CA MET A 82 -19.40 4.50 -6.77
C MET A 82 -19.01 5.95 -6.52
N ALA A 83 -19.60 6.87 -7.29
CA ALA A 83 -19.45 8.31 -7.10
C ALA A 83 -20.80 8.95 -6.70
N GLY A 84 -20.75 10.09 -5.99
CA GLY A 84 -21.95 10.81 -5.56
C GLY A 84 -22.88 9.98 -4.68
N ILE A 85 -24.19 10.04 -4.97
CA ILE A 85 -25.27 9.37 -4.22
C ILE A 85 -25.44 7.91 -4.71
N GLY A 86 -24.35 7.14 -4.70
CA GLY A 86 -24.38 5.69 -4.98
C GLY A 86 -24.42 5.27 -6.45
N ALA A 87 -24.18 6.18 -7.40
CA ALA A 87 -24.10 5.83 -8.82
C ALA A 87 -22.82 5.02 -9.08
N VAL A 88 -22.96 3.81 -9.62
CA VAL A 88 -21.81 2.98 -10.03
C VAL A 88 -21.18 3.60 -11.27
N VAL A 89 -19.93 4.02 -11.15
CA VAL A 89 -19.16 4.64 -12.24
C VAL A 89 -18.18 3.66 -12.87
N ALA A 90 -17.80 2.60 -12.15
CA ALA A 90 -17.02 1.51 -12.73
C ALA A 90 -17.34 0.19 -12.02
N LYS A 91 -17.33 -0.90 -12.80
CA LYS A 91 -17.33 -2.28 -12.30
C LYS A 91 -16.06 -2.94 -12.80
N ILE A 92 -15.32 -3.57 -11.90
CA ILE A 92 -14.00 -4.12 -12.18
C ILE A 92 -14.00 -5.60 -11.79
N TRP A 93 -13.36 -6.38 -12.63
CA TRP A 93 -13.05 -7.77 -12.39
C TRP A 93 -11.58 -8.03 -12.69
N GLU A 94 -10.90 -8.76 -11.82
CA GLU A 94 -9.53 -9.22 -12.03
C GLU A 94 -9.43 -10.71 -11.70
N SER A 95 -8.81 -11.50 -12.57
CA SER A 95 -8.57 -12.92 -12.35
C SER A 95 -7.28 -13.36 -13.03
N GLY A 96 -6.28 -13.76 -12.24
CA GLY A 96 -4.95 -14.07 -12.78
C GLY A 96 -4.38 -12.87 -13.54
N ASP A 97 -4.07 -13.05 -14.81
CA ASP A 97 -3.54 -12.02 -15.73
C ASP A 97 -4.64 -11.28 -16.51
N GLU A 98 -5.91 -11.57 -16.23
CA GLU A 98 -7.05 -10.94 -16.89
C GLU A 98 -7.64 -9.83 -16.03
N PHE A 99 -7.93 -8.71 -16.69
CA PHE A 99 -8.56 -7.55 -16.08
C PHE A 99 -9.65 -7.03 -16.99
N LEU A 100 -10.81 -6.72 -16.43
CA LEU A 100 -11.94 -6.12 -17.13
C LEU A 100 -12.52 -4.99 -16.30
N VAL A 101 -12.64 -3.81 -16.91
CA VAL A 101 -13.41 -2.70 -16.35
C VAL A 101 -14.58 -2.37 -17.26
N TYR A 102 -15.76 -2.19 -16.69
CA TYR A 102 -16.94 -1.68 -17.36
C TYR A 102 -17.31 -0.31 -16.80
N SER A 103 -17.51 0.66 -17.68
CA SER A 103 -18.05 1.99 -17.39
C SER A 103 -19.53 2.01 -17.77
N PRO A 104 -20.47 2.00 -16.79
CA PRO A 104 -21.90 2.07 -17.07
C PRO A 104 -22.30 3.37 -17.76
N THR A 105 -21.63 4.49 -17.45
CA THR A 105 -21.94 5.80 -18.02
C THR A 105 -21.62 5.90 -19.50
N GLU A 106 -20.55 5.23 -19.94
CA GLU A 106 -20.16 5.19 -21.36
C GLU A 106 -20.72 3.98 -22.10
N ASN A 107 -21.31 3.03 -21.37
CA ASN A 107 -21.64 1.69 -21.85
C ASN A 107 -20.49 1.03 -22.62
N ARG A 108 -19.29 1.05 -22.03
CA ARG A 108 -18.07 0.48 -22.64
C ARG A 108 -17.31 -0.36 -21.63
N ALA A 109 -16.74 -1.45 -22.11
CA ALA A 109 -15.83 -2.27 -21.34
C ALA A 109 -14.42 -2.23 -21.93
N PHE A 110 -13.44 -2.32 -21.05
CA PHE A 110 -12.03 -2.31 -21.40
C PHE A 110 -11.33 -3.49 -20.76
N PHE A 111 -10.66 -4.29 -21.58
CA PHE A 111 -9.99 -5.51 -21.16
C PHE A 111 -8.47 -5.37 -21.27
N HIS A 112 -7.77 -6.03 -20.37
CA HIS A 112 -6.33 -6.25 -20.45
C HIS A 112 -6.05 -7.72 -20.15
N GLN A 113 -5.08 -8.28 -20.87
CA GLN A 113 -4.54 -9.60 -20.62
C GLN A 113 -3.02 -9.50 -20.62
N GLY A 114 -2.40 -9.92 -19.52
CA GLY A 114 -0.95 -9.91 -19.36
C GLY A 114 -0.52 -9.69 -17.91
N SER A 115 0.75 -10.00 -17.65
CA SER A 115 1.34 -9.92 -16.31
C SER A 115 1.49 -8.48 -15.77
N ASN A 116 1.42 -7.47 -16.64
CA ASN A 116 1.52 -6.06 -16.27
C ASN A 116 0.14 -5.50 -15.88
N LYS A 117 -0.31 -5.85 -14.68
CA LYS A 117 -1.65 -5.50 -14.18
C LYS A 117 -1.91 -3.98 -14.14
N PRO A 118 -3.09 -3.50 -14.58
CA PRO A 118 -3.17 -2.15 -15.13
C PRO A 118 -3.91 -1.11 -14.27
N LEU A 119 -4.14 -1.37 -12.98
CA LEU A 119 -5.03 -0.56 -12.13
C LEU A 119 -4.75 0.96 -12.12
N LEU A 120 -3.51 1.33 -12.44
CA LEU A 120 -3.07 2.69 -12.73
C LEU A 120 -3.92 3.43 -13.80
N ARG A 121 -4.67 2.73 -14.65
CA ARG A 121 -5.37 3.34 -15.79
C ARG A 121 -6.83 3.70 -15.54
N VAL A 122 -7.50 3.15 -14.52
CA VAL A 122 -8.95 3.36 -14.28
C VAL A 122 -9.25 4.62 -13.44
N GLY A 123 -8.34 5.60 -13.47
CA GLY A 123 -8.51 6.89 -12.79
C GLY A 123 -8.10 6.92 -11.33
N VAL A 124 -7.65 5.80 -10.72
CA VAL A 124 -7.09 5.77 -9.37
C VAL A 124 -5.57 5.63 -9.44
N PRO A 125 -4.78 6.67 -9.11
CA PRO A 125 -3.33 6.62 -9.18
C PRO A 125 -2.78 5.94 -7.93
N VAL A 126 -2.83 4.60 -7.86
CA VAL A 126 -2.13 3.82 -6.83
C VAL A 126 -1.20 2.80 -7.49
N PRO A 127 0.01 2.57 -6.95
CA PRO A 127 1.03 1.71 -7.56
C PRO A 127 0.78 0.22 -7.29
N PHE A 128 -0.48 -0.21 -7.18
CA PHE A 128 -0.85 -1.58 -6.84
C PHE A 128 -1.93 -2.12 -7.78
N ALA A 129 -1.79 -3.38 -8.16
CA ALA A 129 -2.83 -4.17 -8.80
C ALA A 129 -3.95 -4.56 -7.82
N LEU A 130 -5.05 -5.18 -8.29
CA LEU A 130 -6.27 -5.30 -7.48
C LEU A 130 -6.06 -6.38 -6.44
N ASP A 131 -5.43 -7.48 -6.84
CA ASP A 131 -4.95 -8.54 -5.97
C ASP A 131 -3.95 -8.06 -4.93
N GLN A 132 -3.01 -7.20 -5.29
CA GLN A 132 -2.06 -6.61 -4.35
C GLN A 132 -2.77 -5.71 -3.35
N LEU A 133 -3.70 -4.88 -3.82
CA LEU A 133 -4.51 -4.04 -2.94
C LEU A 133 -5.38 -4.88 -2.00
N ALA A 134 -6.04 -5.92 -2.52
CA ALA A 134 -6.81 -6.86 -1.74
C ALA A 134 -5.96 -7.58 -0.69
N ALA A 135 -4.78 -8.07 -1.06
CA ALA A 135 -3.85 -8.72 -0.15
C ALA A 135 -3.39 -7.76 0.95
N LEU A 136 -3.00 -6.54 0.58
CA LEU A 136 -2.61 -5.47 1.50
C LEU A 136 -3.73 -5.20 2.52
N LEU A 137 -4.95 -4.93 2.04
CA LEU A 137 -6.08 -4.58 2.90
C LEU A 137 -6.54 -5.73 3.79
N ASN A 138 -6.32 -6.98 3.39
CA ASN A 138 -6.60 -8.16 4.21
C ASN A 138 -5.42 -8.58 5.10
N GLY A 139 -4.30 -7.84 5.11
CA GLY A 139 -3.17 -8.12 6.01
C GLY A 139 -2.14 -9.12 5.47
N ARG A 140 -2.26 -9.56 4.20
CA ARG A 140 -1.31 -10.46 3.53
C ARG A 140 -0.19 -9.68 2.86
N LEU A 141 0.59 -8.97 3.67
CA LEU A 141 1.60 -8.01 3.19
C LEU A 141 2.78 -8.68 2.45
N VAL A 142 3.13 -9.93 2.77
CA VAL A 142 4.20 -10.67 2.06
C VAL A 142 3.83 -10.91 0.59
N THR A 143 2.54 -11.06 0.27
CA THR A 143 2.08 -11.15 -1.13
C THR A 143 2.41 -9.88 -1.93
N VAL A 144 2.54 -8.73 -1.26
CA VAL A 144 2.82 -7.43 -1.90
C VAL A 144 4.31 -7.11 -1.86
N PHE A 145 4.95 -7.23 -0.69
CA PHE A 145 6.31 -6.77 -0.46
C PHE A 145 7.36 -7.88 -0.57
N GLY A 146 6.95 -9.14 -0.63
CA GLY A 146 7.82 -10.30 -0.62
C GLY A 146 8.29 -10.71 0.78
N ASP A 147 8.91 -11.88 0.85
CA ASP A 147 9.48 -12.51 2.04
C ASP A 147 11.02 -12.33 2.13
N ARG A 148 11.61 -11.59 1.17
CA ARG A 148 13.06 -11.37 1.06
C ARG A 148 13.40 -9.89 0.93
N TYR A 149 14.53 -9.53 1.52
CA TYR A 149 15.17 -8.23 1.41
C TYR A 149 16.65 -8.39 1.01
N SER A 150 17.27 -7.32 0.50
CA SER A 150 18.68 -7.30 0.10
C SER A 150 19.56 -6.53 1.10
N ASP A 151 18.99 -5.57 1.81
CA ASP A 151 19.67 -4.77 2.83
C ASP A 151 18.69 -4.31 3.92
N SER A 152 19.20 -3.98 5.11
CA SER A 152 18.42 -3.46 6.22
C SER A 152 19.18 -2.38 6.98
N ARG A 153 18.48 -1.33 7.41
CA ARG A 153 19.06 -0.21 8.18
C ARG A 153 18.17 0.25 9.31
N ALA A 154 18.77 0.56 10.46
CA ALA A 154 18.06 1.25 11.54
C ALA A 154 17.68 2.68 11.10
N LEU A 155 16.49 3.12 11.49
CA LEU A 155 15.96 4.45 11.21
C LEU A 155 15.93 5.29 12.50
N ALA A 156 15.98 6.61 12.36
CA ALA A 156 16.06 7.55 13.49
C ALA A 156 14.85 7.48 14.44
N ASN A 157 13.70 6.97 13.97
CA ASN A 157 12.48 6.77 14.74
C ASN A 157 12.44 5.42 15.49
N GLY A 158 13.53 4.64 15.48
CA GLY A 158 13.60 3.33 16.13
C GLY A 158 12.99 2.21 15.29
N HIS A 159 12.56 2.48 14.06
CA HIS A 159 12.12 1.48 13.09
C HIS A 159 13.31 0.88 12.33
N VAL A 160 13.05 -0.15 11.52
CA VAL A 160 14.03 -0.72 10.58
C VAL A 160 13.48 -0.60 9.18
N GLY A 161 14.28 -0.04 8.27
CA GLY A 161 13.99 -0.02 6.84
C GLY A 161 14.64 -1.22 6.16
N PHE A 162 13.88 -1.95 5.34
CA PHE A 162 14.32 -3.10 4.55
C PHE A 162 14.21 -2.81 3.07
N THR A 163 15.32 -2.95 2.34
CA THR A 163 15.33 -2.82 0.88
C THR A 163 14.78 -4.10 0.28
N LEU A 164 13.59 -4.03 -0.31
CA LEU A 164 12.86 -5.18 -0.80
C LEU A 164 13.49 -5.78 -2.06
N SER A 165 13.46 -7.11 -2.16
CA SER A 165 13.91 -7.86 -3.35
C SER A 165 12.75 -8.27 -4.27
N SER A 166 11.51 -7.93 -3.90
CA SER A 166 10.31 -8.22 -4.69
C SER A 166 10.17 -7.29 -5.90
N ALA A 167 9.24 -7.61 -6.81
CA ALA A 167 8.92 -6.76 -7.95
C ALA A 167 8.43 -5.36 -7.55
N THR A 168 7.70 -5.26 -6.42
CA THR A 168 7.28 -3.98 -5.83
C THR A 168 8.50 -3.12 -5.45
N GLY A 169 9.60 -3.75 -5.03
CA GLY A 169 10.85 -3.07 -4.67
C GLY A 169 10.67 -2.01 -3.58
N GLY A 170 11.64 -1.11 -3.45
CA GLY A 170 11.57 0.00 -2.50
C GLY A 170 12.03 -0.36 -1.09
N LEU A 171 11.84 0.60 -0.18
CA LEU A 171 12.17 0.50 1.23
C LEU A 171 10.90 0.28 2.05
N LEU A 172 10.79 -0.85 2.73
CA LEU A 172 9.71 -1.14 3.68
C LEU A 172 10.15 -0.81 5.09
N GLU A 173 9.40 0.01 5.79
CA GLU A 173 9.65 0.38 7.18
C GLU A 173 8.82 -0.48 8.13
N ILE A 174 9.50 -1.12 9.08
CA ILE A 174 8.92 -2.03 10.07
C ILE A 174 9.20 -1.54 11.49
N ASP A 175 8.14 -1.47 12.29
CA ASP A 175 8.20 -1.04 13.69
C ASP A 175 8.81 -2.12 14.61
N ALA A 176 8.76 -1.88 15.92
CA ALA A 176 9.30 -2.81 16.91
C ALA A 176 8.49 -4.12 17.06
N GLN A 177 7.26 -4.15 16.58
CA GLN A 177 6.33 -5.28 16.66
C GLN A 177 6.31 -6.10 15.37
N GLY A 178 7.16 -5.79 14.39
CA GLY A 178 7.13 -6.46 13.10
C GLY A 178 5.97 -5.98 12.20
N GLN A 179 5.37 -4.82 12.49
CA GLN A 179 4.33 -4.24 11.66
C GLN A 179 4.92 -3.33 10.60
N ALA A 180 4.53 -3.50 9.33
CA ALA A 180 4.91 -2.56 8.29
C ALA A 180 4.13 -1.25 8.44
N VAL A 181 4.81 -0.12 8.54
CA VAL A 181 4.16 1.18 8.83
C VAL A 181 4.32 2.18 7.70
N ALA A 182 5.34 2.02 6.87
CA ALA A 182 5.55 2.83 5.68
C ALA A 182 6.27 2.05 4.58
N TRP A 183 6.08 2.48 3.35
CA TRP A 183 6.79 1.98 2.17
C TRP A 183 7.15 3.16 1.27
N GLN A 184 8.35 3.11 0.68
CA GLN A 184 8.79 4.05 -0.33
C GLN A 184 9.28 3.28 -1.55
N GLU A 185 8.65 3.53 -2.69
CA GLU A 185 9.04 2.96 -3.97
C GLU A 185 10.47 3.38 -4.37
N ASN A 186 11.12 2.55 -5.18
CA ASN A 186 12.43 2.87 -5.71
C ASN A 186 12.42 4.15 -6.56
N GLY A 187 13.48 4.95 -6.42
CA GLY A 187 13.71 6.13 -7.24
C GLY A 187 13.12 7.43 -6.67
N ARG A 188 13.68 8.56 -7.12
CA ARG A 188 13.36 9.90 -6.59
C ARG A 188 11.94 10.39 -6.93
N ARG A 189 11.25 9.71 -7.83
CA ARG A 189 9.87 9.97 -8.25
C ARG A 189 8.95 8.80 -7.91
N GLY A 190 9.35 7.95 -6.95
CA GLY A 190 8.53 6.84 -6.51
C GLY A 190 7.42 7.28 -5.57
N TRP A 191 6.36 6.47 -5.49
CA TRP A 191 5.32 6.64 -4.48
C TRP A 191 5.85 6.44 -3.06
N SER A 192 5.26 7.15 -2.12
CA SER A 192 5.39 6.89 -0.69
C SER A 192 4.03 6.50 -0.13
N MET A 193 4.00 5.57 0.82
CA MET A 193 2.80 5.11 1.48
C MET A 193 3.02 5.00 2.99
N THR A 194 2.03 5.42 3.78
CA THR A 194 1.93 5.09 5.20
C THR A 194 0.72 4.19 5.43
N ILE A 195 0.86 3.23 6.34
CA ILE A 195 -0.17 2.25 6.70
C ILE A 195 -0.61 2.49 8.14
N ALA A 196 -1.92 2.70 8.35
CA ALA A 196 -2.53 2.68 9.68
C ALA A 196 -3.48 1.50 9.79
N TYR A 197 -3.57 0.93 10.99
CA TYR A 197 -4.23 -0.35 11.25
C TYR A 197 -5.50 -0.15 12.10
N ASP A 198 -6.43 -1.09 12.02
CA ASP A 198 -7.57 -1.18 12.94
C ASP A 198 -7.19 -1.97 14.21
N ASP A 199 -8.14 -2.08 15.15
CA ASP A 199 -7.95 -2.77 16.43
C ASP A 199 -7.72 -4.28 16.27
N ALA A 200 -8.14 -4.85 15.13
CA ALA A 200 -7.85 -6.24 14.76
C ALA A 200 -6.45 -6.40 14.14
N GLY A 201 -5.69 -5.31 13.99
CA GLY A 201 -4.36 -5.32 13.41
C GLY A 201 -4.34 -5.50 11.89
N LEU A 202 -5.43 -5.15 11.18
CA LEU A 202 -5.49 -5.15 9.72
C LEU A 202 -5.31 -3.73 9.13
N PRO A 203 -4.69 -3.56 7.95
CA PRO A 203 -4.53 -2.26 7.31
C PRO A 203 -5.85 -1.54 7.04
N ARG A 204 -6.15 -0.51 7.82
CA ARG A 204 -7.39 0.28 7.76
C ARG A 204 -7.27 1.48 6.84
N ARG A 205 -6.12 2.14 6.82
CA ARG A 205 -5.88 3.35 6.03
C ARG A 205 -4.53 3.28 5.34
N LEU A 206 -4.56 3.50 4.03
CA LEU A 206 -3.37 3.69 3.20
C LEU A 206 -3.36 5.16 2.78
N SER A 207 -2.28 5.88 3.07
CA SER A 207 -2.09 7.25 2.59
C SER A 207 -0.87 7.26 1.67
N LEU A 208 -1.11 7.50 0.39
CA LEU A 208 -0.14 7.52 -0.66
C LEU A 208 0.11 8.96 -1.14
N ARG A 209 1.38 9.27 -1.39
CA ARG A 209 1.82 10.53 -1.97
C ARG A 209 2.88 10.27 -3.01
N HIS A 210 2.74 10.92 -4.15
CA HIS A 210 3.74 10.96 -5.19
C HIS A 210 4.42 12.33 -5.21
N PRO A 211 5.73 12.43 -5.52
CA PRO A 211 6.46 13.69 -5.49
C PRO A 211 5.97 14.79 -6.45
N ASP A 212 5.14 14.46 -7.44
CA ASP A 212 4.53 15.45 -8.35
C ASP A 212 3.25 16.12 -7.79
N GLY A 213 2.86 15.79 -6.55
CA GLY A 213 1.67 16.32 -5.90
C GLY A 213 0.43 15.43 -6.01
N GLN A 214 0.49 14.29 -6.71
CA GLN A 214 -0.60 13.31 -6.67
C GLN A 214 -0.70 12.65 -5.29
N THR A 215 -1.93 12.43 -4.85
CA THR A 215 -2.24 11.80 -3.58
C THR A 215 -3.36 10.77 -3.75
N ALA A 216 -3.32 9.72 -2.94
CA ALA A 216 -4.42 8.79 -2.79
C ALA A 216 -4.56 8.39 -1.32
N VAL A 217 -5.78 8.35 -0.82
CA VAL A 217 -6.10 7.91 0.53
C VAL A 217 -7.20 6.87 0.43
N LEU A 218 -6.88 5.64 0.77
CA LEU A 218 -7.85 4.57 0.92
C LEU A 218 -8.13 4.37 2.41
N LEU A 219 -9.41 4.36 2.78
CA LEU A 219 -9.88 4.08 4.13
C LEU A 219 -10.93 2.97 4.10
N VAL A 220 -10.62 1.81 4.67
CA VAL A 220 -11.60 0.76 4.93
C VAL A 220 -12.54 1.23 6.04
N LYS A 221 -13.81 1.35 5.71
CA LYS A 221 -14.88 1.73 6.64
C LYS A 221 -15.48 0.51 7.32
N GLU A 222 -15.64 -0.56 6.56
CA GLU A 222 -16.31 -1.77 7.00
C GLU A 222 -15.64 -3.00 6.37
N ARG A 223 -15.59 -4.08 7.15
CA ARG A 223 -15.13 -5.40 6.73
C ARG A 223 -16.22 -6.40 7.09
N GLN A 224 -16.55 -7.28 6.16
CA GLN A 224 -17.45 -8.39 6.42
C GLN A 224 -16.76 -9.70 6.03
N ALA A 225 -17.08 -10.76 6.76
CA ALA A 225 -16.66 -12.13 6.49
C ALA A 225 -17.89 -12.94 6.02
N PRO A 226 -18.29 -12.80 4.74
CA PRO A 226 -19.45 -13.48 4.19
C PRO A 226 -19.19 -14.99 4.00
N ALA A 227 -20.25 -15.73 3.67
CA ALA A 227 -20.09 -17.04 3.05
C ALA A 227 -19.38 -16.91 1.68
N PRO A 228 -18.73 -17.99 1.18
CA PRO A 228 -18.08 -17.96 -0.12
C PRO A 228 -19.02 -17.48 -1.24
N PHE A 229 -18.53 -16.54 -2.05
CA PHE A 229 -19.22 -16.06 -3.24
C PHE A 229 -19.23 -17.15 -4.31
N ASN A 230 -20.36 -17.32 -4.99
CA ASN A 230 -20.46 -18.21 -6.14
C ASN A 230 -19.90 -17.54 -7.42
N ASN A 231 -19.76 -18.31 -8.49
CA ASN A 231 -19.20 -17.82 -9.75
C ASN A 231 -19.99 -16.64 -10.35
N ALA A 232 -21.31 -16.62 -10.20
CA ALA A 232 -22.13 -15.51 -10.70
C ALA A 232 -21.87 -14.21 -9.94
N GLN A 233 -21.65 -14.28 -8.62
CA GLN A 233 -21.29 -13.12 -7.79
C GLN A 233 -19.85 -12.62 -8.05
N LEU A 234 -18.98 -13.45 -8.61
CA LEU A 234 -17.61 -13.10 -8.98
C LEU A 234 -17.44 -12.76 -10.47
N SER A 235 -18.47 -12.93 -11.29
CA SER A 235 -18.43 -12.66 -12.73
C SER A 235 -18.82 -11.22 -13.06
N LEU A 236 -18.26 -10.67 -14.15
CA LEU A 236 -18.68 -9.39 -14.73
C LEU A 236 -19.57 -9.61 -15.93
N LEU A 237 -20.88 -9.58 -15.70
CA LEU A 237 -21.83 -9.60 -16.80
C LEU A 237 -21.88 -8.20 -17.42
N LEU A 238 -21.55 -8.13 -18.71
CA LEU A 238 -21.72 -6.93 -19.51
C LEU A 238 -23.14 -6.90 -20.09
N PRO A 239 -23.81 -5.74 -20.11
CA PRO A 239 -25.06 -5.60 -20.85
C PRO A 239 -24.90 -5.94 -22.32
N ASP A 240 -25.99 -6.36 -22.96
CA ASP A 240 -26.02 -6.64 -24.39
C ASP A 240 -25.50 -5.45 -25.20
N SER A 241 -24.77 -5.74 -26.28
CA SER A 241 -24.15 -4.73 -27.15
C SER A 241 -23.07 -3.86 -26.52
N THR A 242 -22.56 -4.18 -25.32
CA THR A 242 -21.42 -3.45 -24.73
C THR A 242 -20.16 -3.64 -25.59
N PRO A 243 -19.57 -2.59 -26.17
CA PRO A 243 -18.29 -2.69 -26.86
C PRO A 243 -17.18 -3.04 -25.88
N VAL A 244 -16.39 -4.06 -26.22
CA VAL A 244 -15.22 -4.49 -25.46
C VAL A 244 -13.97 -4.04 -26.20
N LEU A 245 -13.17 -3.18 -25.58
CA LEU A 245 -12.01 -2.53 -26.18
C LEU A 245 -10.73 -2.89 -25.41
N PRO A 246 -9.54 -2.86 -26.03
CA PRO A 246 -8.29 -2.97 -25.28
C PRO A 246 -8.13 -1.81 -24.29
N LEU A 247 -7.58 -2.08 -23.11
CA LEU A 247 -7.41 -1.09 -22.05
C LEU A 247 -6.48 0.08 -22.44
N GLU A 248 -5.63 -0.08 -23.45
CA GLU A 248 -4.84 1.01 -24.02
C GLU A 248 -5.71 2.12 -24.61
N ARG A 249 -6.98 1.84 -24.93
CA ARG A 249 -7.96 2.82 -25.41
C ARG A 249 -8.76 3.47 -24.27
N TYR A 250 -8.53 3.06 -23.02
CA TYR A 250 -9.21 3.66 -21.88
C TYR A 250 -8.74 5.10 -21.69
N THR A 251 -9.70 6.02 -21.65
CA THR A 251 -9.49 7.42 -21.29
C THR A 251 -10.25 7.67 -20.01
N VAL A 252 -9.61 8.32 -19.02
CA VAL A 252 -10.31 8.67 -17.78
C VAL A 252 -11.47 9.60 -18.15
N PRO A 253 -12.71 9.29 -17.73
CA PRO A 253 -13.85 10.14 -18.05
C PRO A 253 -13.59 11.58 -17.57
N GLN A 254 -13.69 12.55 -18.49
CA GLN A 254 -13.74 13.96 -18.12
C GLN A 254 -15.14 14.22 -17.53
N GLN A 255 -15.22 14.29 -16.20
CA GLN A 255 -16.35 14.86 -15.47
C GLN A 255 -15.98 16.24 -14.99
#